data_AF-A0A8T7BJT8-F1
#
_entry.id   AF-A0A8T7BJT8-F1
#
_cell.length_a   1.000
_cell.length_b   1.000
_cell.length_c   1.000
_cell.angle_alpha   90.00
_cell.angle_beta   90.00
_cell.angle_gamma   90.00
#
_symmetry.space_group_name_H-M   'P 1'
#
loop_
_entity.id
_entity.type
_entity.pdbx_description
1 polymer ?
#
loop_
_entity_poly.entity_id
_entity_poly.type
_entity_poly.pdbx_seq_one_letter_code
_entity_poly.pdbx_strand_id
1 'polypeptide(L)'
;LVRAMNPVPIAHTVLGDKHVRIWEVEIINDHPLSCPPGTIVRYSANGLEVSCKDKVINITKLQVPGKKPLSASTFYNGNPSIWSGIKI
;
A
#
# COMPACT_ATOMS: atom_id res chain seq x y z
N LEU A 1 5.13 -12.93 0.88
CA LEU A 1 3.91 -13.17 0.07
C LEU A 1 3.82 -12.31 -1.20
N VAL A 2 4.05 -10.98 -1.18
CA VAL A 2 3.90 -10.12 -2.39
C VAL A 2 4.77 -10.56 -3.58
N ARG A 3 6.02 -10.96 -3.34
CA ARG A 3 6.90 -11.51 -4.40
C ARG A 3 6.52 -12.92 -4.86
N ALA A 4 5.79 -13.69 -4.05
CA ALA A 4 5.40 -15.07 -4.37
C ALA A 4 4.07 -15.15 -5.13
N MET A 5 3.28 -14.06 -5.14
CA MET A 5 1.98 -13.96 -5.80
C MET A 5 2.03 -13.14 -7.10
N ASN A 6 3.22 -12.79 -7.56
CA ASN A 6 3.47 -12.16 -8.85
C ASN A 6 3.95 -13.26 -9.82
N PRO A 7 3.17 -13.67 -10.84
CA PRO A 7 2.14 -12.88 -11.53
C PRO A 7 0.67 -13.15 -11.19
N VAL A 8 0.31 -14.17 -10.40
CA VAL A 8 -1.08 -14.46 -9.98
C VAL A 8 -1.06 -15.01 -8.54
N PRO A 9 -1.88 -14.54 -7.59
CA PRO A 9 -3.07 -13.66 -7.71
C PRO A 9 -2.83 -12.14 -7.72
N ILE A 10 -1.59 -11.65 -7.59
CA ILE A 10 -1.23 -10.25 -7.29
C ILE A 10 -1.85 -9.80 -5.95
N ALA A 11 -1.03 -9.24 -5.07
CA ALA A 11 -1.55 -8.68 -3.83
C ALA A 11 -2.53 -7.55 -4.17
N HIS A 12 -3.73 -7.56 -3.58
CA HIS A 12 -4.71 -6.50 -3.78
C HIS A 12 -5.22 -6.03 -2.42
N THR A 13 -5.59 -4.77 -2.37
CA THR A 13 -6.11 -4.10 -1.19
C THR A 13 -7.29 -3.24 -1.59
N VAL A 14 -8.14 -2.91 -0.63
CA VAL A 14 -9.19 -1.92 -0.84
C VAL A 14 -8.72 -0.62 -0.21
N LEU A 15 -8.66 0.46 -1.00
CA LEU A 15 -8.47 1.82 -0.50
C LEU A 15 -9.79 2.57 -0.65
N GLY A 16 -10.55 2.68 0.46
CA GLY A 16 -11.88 3.27 0.48
C GLY A 16 -12.85 2.40 -0.31
N ASP A 17 -13.37 2.91 -1.42
CA ASP A 17 -14.22 2.16 -2.37
C ASP A 17 -13.46 1.63 -3.60
N LYS A 18 -12.13 1.78 -3.64
CA LYS A 18 -11.33 1.39 -4.82
C LYS A 18 -10.46 0.18 -4.54
N HIS A 19 -10.61 -0.86 -5.34
CA HIS A 19 -9.74 -2.04 -5.32
C HIS A 19 -8.39 -1.73 -5.97
N VAL A 20 -7.33 -1.59 -5.19
CA VAL A 20 -5.99 -1.29 -5.71
C VAL A 20 -5.14 -2.55 -5.72
N ARG A 21 -4.42 -2.79 -6.81
CA ARG A 21 -3.44 -3.87 -6.89
C ARG A 21 -2.07 -3.37 -6.42
N ILE A 22 -1.44 -4.14 -5.56
CA ILE A 22 -0.12 -3.88 -4.99
C ILE A 22 0.90 -4.68 -5.81
N TRP A 23 1.81 -3.97 -6.44
CA TRP A 23 2.84 -4.56 -7.30
C TRP A 23 4.16 -4.76 -6.56
N GLU A 24 4.57 -3.75 -5.79
CA GLU A 24 5.82 -3.76 -5.07
C GLU A 24 5.61 -3.24 -3.65
N VAL A 25 6.17 -3.98 -2.69
CA VAL A 25 6.26 -3.57 -1.30
C VAL A 25 7.66 -3.84 -0.77
N GLU A 26 8.04 -3.03 0.19
CA GLU A 26 9.27 -3.17 0.97
C GLU A 26 8.89 -3.34 2.44
N ILE A 27 9.72 -4.00 3.23
CA ILE A 27 9.51 -4.08 4.67
C ILE A 27 10.32 -2.94 5.27
N ILE A 28 9.67 -1.98 5.94
CA ILE A 28 10.40 -0.89 6.62
C ILE A 28 10.80 -1.29 8.02
N ASN A 29 9.97 -2.09 8.70
CA ASN A 29 10.21 -2.43 10.10
C ASN A 29 9.72 -3.84 10.43
N ASP A 30 10.53 -4.60 11.16
CA ASP A 30 10.18 -5.94 11.67
C ASP A 30 9.51 -5.88 13.06
N HIS A 31 9.25 -4.68 13.56
CA HIS A 31 8.49 -4.47 14.78
C HIS A 31 7.07 -3.97 14.49
N PRO A 32 6.05 -4.51 15.19
CA PRO A 32 4.69 -4.04 15.04
C PRO A 32 4.57 -2.64 15.63
N LEU A 33 3.85 -1.77 14.93
CA LEU A 33 3.33 -0.57 15.57
C LEU A 33 2.16 -0.97 16.46
N SER A 34 1.89 -0.20 17.52
CA SER A 34 0.65 -0.34 18.32
C SER A 34 -0.63 0.03 17.53
N CYS A 35 -0.56 0.04 16.20
CA CYS A 35 -1.66 0.29 15.30
C CYS A 35 -2.27 -1.06 14.86
N PRO A 36 -3.60 -1.15 14.76
CA PRO A 36 -4.26 -2.34 14.22
C PRO A 36 -3.69 -2.74 12.85
N PRO A 37 -3.59 -4.04 12.55
CA PRO A 37 -3.23 -4.52 11.22
C PRO A 37 -4.15 -3.91 10.16
N GLY A 38 -3.59 -3.46 9.03
CA GLY A 38 -4.32 -2.74 7.99
C GLY A 38 -4.34 -1.21 8.16
N THR A 39 -3.75 -0.68 9.24
CA THR A 39 -3.71 0.78 9.44
C THR A 39 -2.60 1.41 8.60
N ILE A 40 -2.93 2.45 7.83
CA ILE A 40 -1.92 3.30 7.20
C ILE A 40 -1.30 4.16 8.29
N VAL A 41 -0.01 3.95 8.53
CA VAL A 41 0.77 4.63 9.57
C VAL A 41 1.33 5.92 9.02
N ARG A 42 1.79 5.88 7.76
CA ARG A 42 2.41 7.00 7.09
C ARG A 42 2.13 6.94 5.59
N TYR A 43 1.88 8.08 5.00
CA TYR A 43 1.91 8.25 3.55
C TYR A 43 3.00 9.26 3.21
N SER A 44 3.79 8.99 2.18
CA SER A 44 4.79 9.93 1.69
C SER A 44 5.08 9.69 0.21
N ALA A 45 5.89 10.55 -0.41
CA ALA A 45 6.39 10.30 -1.75
C ALA A 45 7.19 8.99 -1.85
N ASN A 46 7.79 8.53 -0.75
CA ASN A 46 8.55 7.28 -0.74
C ASN A 46 7.65 6.03 -0.71
N GLY A 47 6.37 6.17 -0.37
CA GLY A 47 5.46 5.04 -0.25
C GLY A 47 4.37 5.18 0.79
N LEU A 48 3.59 4.10 0.90
CA LEU A 48 2.55 3.92 1.92
C LEU A 48 3.00 2.92 2.98
N GLU A 49 3.24 3.39 4.20
CA GLU A 49 3.55 2.54 5.34
C GLU A 49 2.26 2.00 5.95
N VAL A 50 2.11 0.68 5.93
CA VAL A 50 0.95 -0.04 6.45
C VAL A 50 1.40 -0.94 7.59
N SER A 51 0.77 -0.78 8.75
CA SER A 51 0.93 -1.68 9.89
C SER A 51 0.33 -3.02 9.54
N CYS A 52 1.12 -4.08 9.63
CA CYS A 52 0.67 -5.47 9.62
C CYS A 52 0.77 -6.02 11.05
N LYS A 53 0.27 -7.25 11.25
CA LYS A 53 0.24 -7.90 12.57
C LYS A 53 1.59 -7.89 13.30
N ASP A 54 2.67 -8.15 12.57
CA ASP A 54 4.00 -8.32 13.16
C ASP A 54 5.06 -7.37 12.58
N LYS A 55 4.72 -6.57 11.57
CA LYS A 55 5.68 -5.75 10.81
C LYS A 55 5.03 -4.58 10.11
N VAL A 56 5.85 -3.67 9.58
CA VAL A 56 5.39 -2.53 8.77
C VAL A 56 5.91 -2.70 7.35
N ILE A 57 5.01 -2.59 6.38
CA ILE A 57 5.35 -2.66 4.95
C ILE A 57 5.17 -1.29 4.31
N ASN A 58 6.08 -0.92 3.41
CA ASN A 58 5.95 0.21 2.50
C ASN A 58 5.39 -0.27 1.16
N ILE A 59 4.31 0.30 0.68
CA ILE A 59 3.86 0.10 -0.70
C ILE A 59 4.54 1.15 -1.56
N THR A 60 5.43 0.71 -2.44
CA THR A 60 6.19 1.58 -3.35
C THR A 60 5.55 1.65 -4.74
N LYS A 61 4.76 0.64 -5.12
CA LYS A 61 4.09 0.57 -6.42
C LYS A 61 2.72 -0.08 -6.36
N LEU A 62 1.74 0.60 -6.94
CA LEU A 62 0.34 0.23 -6.87
C LEU A 62 -0.39 0.56 -8.18
N GLN A 63 -1.54 -0.06 -8.40
CA GLN A 63 -2.34 0.13 -9.59
C GLN A 63 -3.81 0.29 -9.21
N VAL A 64 -4.37 1.42 -9.64
CA VAL A 64 -5.80 1.73 -9.52
C VAL A 64 -6.55 1.12 -10.71
N PRO A 65 -7.81 0.68 -10.54
CA PRO A 65 -8.62 0.11 -11.61
C PRO A 65 -8.74 1.09 -12.76
N GLY A 66 -8.53 0.58 -13.98
CA GLY A 66 -8.53 1.38 -15.20
C GLY A 66 -7.26 2.22 -15.45
N LYS A 67 -6.24 2.15 -14.59
CA LYS A 67 -4.95 2.84 -14.79
C LYS A 67 -3.78 1.86 -14.89
N LYS A 68 -2.67 2.34 -15.45
CA LYS A 68 -1.39 1.63 -15.42
C LYS A 68 -0.83 1.60 -13.98
N PRO A 69 0.03 0.64 -13.62
CA PRO A 69 0.75 0.66 -12.36
C PRO A 69 1.59 1.93 -12.23
N LEU A 70 1.54 2.55 -11.06
CA LEU A 70 2.20 3.81 -10.73
C LEU A 70 3.04 3.62 -9.47
N SER A 71 4.14 4.36 -9.35
CA SER A 71 4.84 4.46 -8.07
C SER A 71 3.98 5.21 -7.06
N ALA A 72 4.21 4.93 -5.79
CA ALA A 72 3.53 5.64 -4.71
C ALA A 72 3.83 7.14 -4.73
N SER A 73 5.03 7.58 -5.14
CA SER A 73 5.36 8.99 -5.39
C SER A 73 4.45 9.64 -6.43
N THR A 74 4.28 8.99 -7.58
CA THR A 74 3.42 9.49 -8.65
C THR A 74 1.95 9.45 -8.23
N PHE A 75 1.55 8.42 -7.48
CA PHE A 75 0.19 8.31 -6.98
C PHE A 75 -0.13 9.35 -5.89
N TYR A 76 0.83 9.65 -5.03
CA TYR A 76 0.78 10.72 -4.02
C TYR A 76 0.53 12.08 -4.67
N ASN A 77 1.31 12.42 -5.70
CA ASN A 77 1.17 13.69 -6.42
C ASN A 77 -0.13 13.78 -7.22
N GLY A 78 -0.65 12.65 -7.71
CA GLY A 78 -1.82 12.63 -8.59
C GLY A 78 -3.18 12.57 -7.87
N ASN A 79 -3.24 12.08 -6.63
CA ASN A 79 -4.51 11.93 -5.88
C ASN A 79 -4.30 12.07 -4.35
N PRO A 80 -4.00 13.27 -3.83
CA PRO A 80 -3.77 13.49 -2.40
C PRO A 80 -4.99 13.17 -1.52
N SER A 81 -6.21 13.37 -2.04
CA SER A 81 -7.47 13.18 -1.29
C SER A 81 -7.82 11.72 -1.02
N ILE A 82 -7.23 10.77 -1.74
CA ILE A 82 -7.51 9.35 -1.52
C ILE A 82 -6.78 8.79 -0.31
N TRP A 83 -5.84 9.51 0.29
CA TRP A 83 -5.02 8.95 1.37
C TRP A 83 -5.56 9.25 2.77
N SER A 84 -6.41 10.26 2.91
CA SER A 84 -6.95 10.69 4.20
C SER A 84 -8.06 9.76 4.67
N GLY A 85 -7.79 8.95 5.71
CA GLY A 85 -8.82 8.21 6.44
C GLY A 85 -9.03 6.75 6.00
N ILE A 86 -8.08 6.17 5.26
CA ILE A 86 -8.21 4.80 4.77
C ILE A 86 -7.66 3.77 5.75
N LYS A 87 -8.44 2.72 5.98
CA LYS A 87 -8.01 1.44 6.57
C LYS A 87 -7.98 0.40 5.48
N ILE A 88 -6.93 -0.42 5.46
CA ILE A 88 -6.71 -1.56 4.58
C ILE A 88 -7.21 -2.83 5.25
#